data_AF-A0A450VM35-F1
#
_entry.id   AF-A0A450VM35-F1
#
_cell.length_a   1.000
_cell.length_b   1.000
_cell.length_c   1.000
_cell.angle_alpha   90.00
_cell.angle_beta   90.00
_cell.angle_gamma   90.00
#
_symmetry.space_group_name_H-M   'P 1'
#
loop_
_entity.id
_entity.type
_entity.pdbx_description
1 polymer ?
#
loop_
_entity_poly.entity_id
_entity_poly.type
_entity_poly.pdbx_seq_one_letter_code
_entity_poly.pdbx_strand_id
1 'polypeptide(L)'
;MTESEFLDSIREIELDLYSWDFRKWLKKQSNEDRKAFVELRSEIRIYRSQLETDKLRVLADMLERLALSLDRGIEELQREIEEMKDFTSTMETLGKVIGLVSRIVTLVT
;
A
#
# COMPACT_ATOMS: atom_id res chain seq x y z
N MET A 1 8.73 14.44 -6.70
CA MET A 1 7.44 14.09 -6.12
C MET A 1 7.22 12.60 -6.30
N THR A 2 7.12 11.86 -5.21
CA THR A 2 6.78 10.43 -5.20
C THR A 2 5.26 10.26 -5.37
N GLU A 3 4.82 9.05 -5.71
CA GLU A 3 3.39 8.73 -5.81
C GLU A 3 2.65 8.94 -4.47
N SER A 4 3.31 8.64 -3.34
CA SER A 4 2.74 8.91 -2.01
C SER A 4 2.57 10.40 -1.76
N GLU A 5 3.59 11.20 -2.06
CA GLU A 5 3.53 12.67 -1.93
C GLU A 5 2.43 13.26 -2.82
N PHE A 6 2.19 12.68 -4.00
CA PHE A 6 1.11 13.09 -4.89
C PHE A 6 -0.27 12.77 -4.32
N LEU A 7 -0.49 11.56 -3.78
CA LEU A 7 -1.75 11.18 -3.13
C LEU A 7 -2.03 12.03 -1.89
N ASP A 8 -1.00 12.32 -1.09
CA ASP A 8 -1.12 13.21 0.07
C ASP A 8 -1.48 14.63 -0.36
N SER A 9 -0.84 15.15 -1.41
CA SER A 9 -1.17 16.47 -1.97
C SER A 9 -2.62 16.53 -2.49
N ILE A 10 -3.10 15.49 -3.18
CA ILE A 10 -4.51 15.41 -3.61
C ILE A 10 -5.45 15.40 -2.40
N ARG A 11 -5.08 14.69 -1.33
CA ARG A 11 -5.88 14.64 -0.11
C ARG A 11 -5.95 16.00 0.58
N GLU A 12 -4.86 16.75 0.65
CA GLU A 12 -4.85 18.12 1.18
C GLU A 12 -5.73 19.05 0.35
N ILE A 13 -5.60 19.00 -0.98
CA ILE A 13 -6.46 19.78 -1.89
C ILE A 13 -7.94 19.40 -1.66
N GLU A 14 -8.27 18.11 -1.54
CA GLU A 14 -9.65 17.72 -1.24
C GLU A 14 -10.14 18.31 0.08
N LEU A 15 -9.33 18.28 1.15
CA LEU A 15 -9.68 18.86 2.45
C LEU A 15 -9.96 20.36 2.33
N ASP A 16 -9.17 21.10 1.54
CA ASP A 16 -9.39 22.52 1.28
C ASP A 16 -10.70 22.77 0.51
N LEU A 17 -11.05 21.90 -0.44
CA LEU A 17 -12.33 21.93 -1.15
C LEU A 17 -13.52 21.62 -0.21
N TYR A 18 -13.28 21.00 0.95
CA TYR A 18 -14.27 20.80 2.01
C TYR A 18 -14.29 21.90 3.06
N SER A 19 -13.36 22.85 3.01
CA SER A 19 -13.29 23.96 3.97
C SER A 19 -14.59 24.78 3.97
N TRP A 20 -14.89 25.39 5.12
CA TRP A 20 -16.08 26.23 5.24
C TRP A 20 -16.03 27.42 4.28
N ASP A 21 -14.86 28.03 4.12
CA ASP A 21 -14.64 29.17 3.22
C ASP A 21 -14.88 28.80 1.75
N PHE A 22 -14.33 27.66 1.30
CA PHE A 22 -14.57 27.18 -0.06
C PHE A 22 -16.05 26.91 -0.31
N ARG A 23 -16.74 26.23 0.62
CA ARG A 23 -18.19 25.98 0.49
C ARG A 23 -19.01 27.27 0.45
N LYS A 24 -18.64 28.27 1.24
CA LYS A 24 -19.29 29.58 1.24
C LYS A 24 -19.06 30.32 -0.07
N TRP A 25 -17.85 30.24 -0.62
CA TRP A 25 -17.52 30.80 -1.94
C TRP A 25 -18.26 30.08 -3.07
N LEU A 26 -18.29 28.74 -3.06
CA LEU A 26 -18.97 27.91 -4.05
C LEU A 26 -20.48 28.18 -4.11
N LYS A 27 -21.11 28.44 -2.97
CA LYS A 27 -22.54 28.82 -2.90
C LYS A 27 -22.88 30.12 -3.63
N LYS A 28 -21.90 30.99 -3.85
CA LYS A 28 -22.08 32.26 -4.59
C LYS A 28 -21.95 32.08 -6.11
N GLN A 29 -21.52 30.91 -6.58
CA GLN A 29 -21.32 30.63 -8.00
C GLN A 29 -22.63 30.23 -8.69
N SER A 30 -22.61 30.22 -10.02
CA SER A 30 -23.75 29.81 -10.83
C SER A 30 -24.15 28.35 -10.55
N ASN A 31 -25.36 27.95 -10.97
CA ASN A 31 -25.76 26.54 -10.88
C ASN A 31 -24.89 25.65 -11.78
N GLU A 32 -24.46 26.17 -12.93
CA GLU A 32 -23.61 25.47 -13.89
C GLU A 32 -22.23 25.20 -13.29
N ASP A 33 -21.58 26.21 -12.70
CA ASP A 33 -20.28 26.06 -12.04
C ASP A 33 -20.34 25.09 -10.86
N ARG A 34 -21.43 25.15 -10.08
CA ARG A 34 -21.65 24.23 -8.96
C ARG A 34 -21.81 22.79 -9.43
N LYS A 35 -22.48 22.57 -10.57
CA LYS A 35 -22.64 21.25 -11.17
C LYS A 35 -21.30 20.73 -11.68
N ALA A 36 -20.55 21.57 -12.42
CA ALA A 36 -19.23 21.23 -12.92
C ALA A 36 -18.26 20.87 -11.78
N PHE A 37 -18.28 21.62 -10.67
CA PHE A 37 -17.49 21.28 -9.49
C PHE A 37 -17.83 19.90 -8.91
N VAL A 38 -19.12 19.55 -8.81
CA VAL A 38 -19.54 18.25 -8.28
C VAL A 38 -19.06 17.10 -9.18
N GLU A 39 -19.15 17.28 -10.50
CA GLU A 39 -18.69 16.30 -11.49
C GLU A 39 -17.17 16.09 -11.39
N LEU A 40 -16.38 17.17 -11.48
CA LEU A 40 -14.92 17.11 -11.37
C LEU A 40 -14.45 16.53 -10.03
N ARG A 41 -15.11 16.89 -8.93
CA ARG A 41 -14.79 16.33 -7.60
C ARG A 41 -15.08 14.82 -7.56
N SER A 42 -16.13 14.36 -8.22
CA SER A 42 -16.42 12.93 -8.30
C SER A 42 -15.31 12.19 -9.05
N GLU A 43 -14.80 12.76 -10.15
CA GLU A 43 -13.70 12.19 -10.92
C GLU A 43 -12.42 12.08 -10.09
N ILE A 44 -12.02 13.17 -9.41
CA ILE A 44 -10.82 13.17 -8.54
C ILE A 44 -10.92 12.07 -7.48
N ARG A 45 -12.10 11.92 -6.85
CA ARG A 45 -12.32 10.88 -5.84
C ARG A 45 -12.21 9.47 -6.42
N ILE A 46 -12.74 9.25 -7.62
CA ILE A 46 -12.65 7.95 -8.32
C ILE A 46 -11.19 7.62 -8.62
N TYR A 47 -10.46 8.54 -9.24
CA TYR A 47 -9.06 8.32 -9.59
C TYR A 47 -8.18 8.11 -8.36
N ARG A 48 -8.38 8.87 -7.28
CA ARG A 48 -7.67 8.64 -6.03
C ARG A 48 -7.96 7.25 -5.47
N SER A 49 -9.23 6.86 -5.41
CA SER A 49 -9.63 5.55 -4.89
C SER A 49 -9.04 4.41 -5.72
N GLN A 50 -8.94 4.57 -7.05
CA GLN A 50 -8.30 3.60 -7.93
C GLN A 50 -6.80 3.48 -7.62
N LEU A 51 -6.08 4.61 -7.52
CA LEU A 51 -4.65 4.61 -7.18
C LEU A 51 -4.38 3.97 -5.82
N GLU A 52 -5.18 4.32 -4.80
CA GLU A 52 -5.08 3.72 -3.46
C GLU A 52 -5.33 2.20 -3.51
N THR A 53 -6.32 1.77 -4.30
CA THR A 53 -6.64 0.34 -4.46
C THR A 53 -5.53 -0.41 -5.19
N ASP A 54 -4.98 0.17 -6.26
CA ASP A 54 -3.90 -0.44 -7.03
C ASP A 54 -2.64 -0.58 -6.16
N LYS A 55 -2.32 0.42 -5.33
CA LYS A 55 -1.23 0.35 -4.34
C LYS A 55 -1.45 -0.77 -3.33
N LEU A 56 -2.66 -0.86 -2.76
CA LEU A 56 -3.00 -1.94 -1.82
C LEU A 56 -2.92 -3.32 -2.49
N ARG A 57 -3.33 -3.43 -3.76
CA ARG A 57 -3.24 -4.68 -4.52
C ARG A 57 -1.78 -5.10 -4.74
N VAL A 58 -0.92 -4.18 -5.14
CA VAL A 58 0.52 -4.47 -5.32
C VAL A 58 1.15 -4.92 -4.01
N LEU A 59 0.83 -4.26 -2.88
CA LEU A 59 1.30 -4.68 -1.56
C LEU A 59 0.78 -6.06 -1.18
N ALA A 60 -0.51 -6.35 -1.43
CA ALA A 60 -1.10 -7.66 -1.17
C ALA A 60 -0.40 -8.77 -1.98
N ASP A 61 -0.19 -8.55 -3.28
CA ASP A 61 0.53 -9.50 -4.16
C ASP A 61 1.97 -9.75 -3.68
N MET A 62 2.65 -8.70 -3.20
CA MET A 62 4.01 -8.84 -2.63
C MET A 62 4.01 -9.64 -1.33
N LEU A 63 3.05 -9.38 -0.45
CA LEU A 63 2.92 -10.10 0.82
C LEU A 63 2.57 -11.57 0.60
N GLU A 64 1.69 -11.88 -0.33
CA GLU A 64 1.33 -13.26 -0.70
C GLU A 64 2.56 -14.04 -1.19
N ARG A 65 3.37 -13.45 -2.07
CA ARG A 65 4.60 -14.08 -2.56
C ARG A 65 5.63 -14.31 -1.46
N LEU A 66 5.77 -13.35 -0.54
CA LEU A 66 6.67 -13.49 0.60
C LEU A 66 6.19 -14.55 1.58
N ALA A 67 4.88 -14.63 1.84
CA ALA A 67 4.29 -15.67 2.68
C ALA A 67 4.56 -17.07 2.12
N LEU A 68 4.31 -17.29 0.82
CA LEU A 68 4.62 -18.55 0.16
C LEU A 68 6.11 -18.91 0.21
N SER A 69 6.99 -17.91 0.14
CA SER A 69 8.43 -18.13 0.23
C SER A 69 8.86 -18.46 1.66
N LEU A 70 8.21 -17.83 2.66
CA LEU A 70 8.46 -18.05 4.07
C LEU A 70 8.03 -19.45 4.49
N ASP A 71 6.83 -19.89 4.08
CA ASP A 71 6.32 -21.23 4.39
C ASP A 71 7.29 -22.30 3.89
N ARG A 72 7.73 -22.21 2.62
CA ARG A 72 8.73 -23.13 2.06
C ARG A 72 10.06 -23.10 2.81
N GLY A 73 10.53 -21.91 3.19
CA GLY A 73 11.77 -21.76 3.95
C GLY A 73 11.68 -22.37 5.34
N ILE A 74 10.51 -22.28 5.99
CA ILE A 74 10.25 -22.92 7.29
C ILE A 74 10.20 -24.44 7.14
N GLU A 75 9.51 -24.97 6.14
CA GLU A 75 9.46 -26.41 5.85
C GLU A 75 10.87 -26.97 5.56
N GLU A 76 11.66 -26.27 4.76
CA GLU A 76 13.05 -26.63 4.47
C GLU A 76 13.90 -26.63 5.74
N LEU A 77 13.78 -25.59 6.57
CA LEU A 77 14.51 -25.48 7.83
C LEU A 77 14.13 -26.60 8.80
N GLN A 78 12.83 -26.91 8.92
CA GLN A 78 12.34 -28.01 9.75
C GLN A 78 12.95 -29.34 9.32
N ARG A 79 12.93 -29.64 8.01
CA ARG A 79 13.55 -30.85 7.47
C ARG A 79 15.06 -30.91 7.76
N GLU A 80 15.78 -29.81 7.58
CA GLU A 80 17.23 -29.78 7.87
C GLU A 80 17.54 -29.99 9.35
N ILE A 81 16.72 -29.42 10.24
CA ILE A 81 16.81 -29.63 11.69
C ILE A 81 16.50 -31.09 12.06
N GLU A 82 15.49 -31.71 11.45
CA GLU A 82 15.15 -33.12 11.70
C GLU A 82 16.26 -34.07 11.24
N GLU A 83 16.90 -33.77 10.10
CA GLU A 83 17.97 -34.60 9.57
C GLU A 83 19.30 -34.40 10.31
N MET A 84 19.55 -33.22 10.90
CA MET A 84 20.80 -32.83 11.60
C MET A 84 22.10 -33.18 10.84
N LYS A 85 22.06 -33.20 9.50
CA LYS A 85 23.21 -33.64 8.68
C LYS A 85 24.25 -32.56 8.44
N ASP A 86 23.84 -31.30 8.28
CA ASP A 86 24.73 -30.20 7.92
C ASP A 86 24.33 -28.90 8.62
N PHE A 87 25.13 -28.51 9.61
CA PHE A 87 24.95 -27.26 10.36
C PHE A 87 25.02 -26.02 9.47
N THR A 88 25.89 -26.02 8.46
CA THR A 88 26.06 -24.86 7.56
C THR A 88 24.79 -24.65 6.74
N SER A 89 24.26 -25.72 6.15
CA SER A 89 22.99 -25.68 5.40
C SER A 89 21.84 -25.16 6.27
N THR A 90 21.70 -25.70 7.49
CA THR A 90 20.68 -25.24 8.46
C THR A 90 20.79 -23.75 8.78
N MET A 91 22.00 -23.25 9.01
CA MET A 91 22.22 -21.83 9.32
C MET A 91 21.95 -20.93 8.11
N GLU A 92 22.27 -21.37 6.89
CA GLU A 92 21.93 -20.65 5.66
C GLU A 92 20.42 -20.55 5.46
N THR A 93 19.69 -21.64 5.65
CA THR A 93 18.22 -21.66 5.54
C THR A 93 17.57 -20.79 6.61
N LEU A 94 18.05 -20.85 7.86
CA LEU A 94 17.60 -19.95 8.92
C LEU A 94 17.83 -18.48 8.54
N GLY A 95 18.98 -18.14 7.96
CA GLY A 95 19.28 -16.80 7.45
C GLY A 95 18.29 -16.34 6.37
N LYS A 96 17.91 -17.22 5.43
CA LYS A 96 16.89 -16.94 4.41
C LYS A 96 15.53 -16.65 5.05
N VAL A 97 15.10 -17.47 6.02
CA VAL A 97 13.84 -17.28 6.75
C VAL A 97 13.81 -15.94 7.48
N ILE A 98 14.87 -15.61 8.23
CA ILE A 98 15.00 -14.31 8.90
C ILE A 98 14.93 -13.16 7.89
N GLY A 99 15.61 -13.28 6.75
CA GLY A 99 15.57 -12.29 5.68
C GLY A 99 14.16 -12.07 5.11
N LEU A 100 13.39 -13.15 4.92
CA LEU A 100 12.00 -13.06 4.48
C LEU A 100 11.12 -12.36 5.52
N VAL A 101 11.24 -12.73 6.79
CA VAL A 101 10.52 -12.07 7.90
C VAL A 101 10.84 -10.57 7.96
N SER A 102 12.13 -10.20 7.86
CA SER A 102 12.55 -8.80 7.86
C SER A 102 11.93 -8.00 6.71
N ARG A 103 11.82 -8.59 5.52
CA ARG A 103 11.18 -7.95 4.35
C ARG A 103 9.69 -7.75 4.57
N ILE A 104 8.99 -8.74 5.14
CA ILE A 104 7.57 -8.62 5.47
C ILE A 104 7.37 -7.48 6.48
N VAL A 105 8.15 -7.45 7.57
CA VAL A 105 8.08 -6.38 8.59
C VAL A 105 8.27 -5.01 7.96
N THR A 106 9.26 -4.86 7.06
CA THR A 106 9.54 -3.59 6.37
C THR A 106 8.42 -3.15 5.43
N LEU A 107 7.67 -4.09 4.85
CA LEU A 107 6.55 -3.78 3.95
C LEU A 107 5.28 -3.36 4.69
N VAL A 108 5.10 -3.82 5.93
CA VAL A 108 3.89 -3.54 6.73
C VAL A 108 4.08 -2.43 7.77
N THR A 109 5.32 -1.97 7.98
CA THR A 109 5.67 -0.86 8.89
C THR A 109 5.88 0.42 8.11
#